data_AF-A0A3D0JZF9-F1
#
_entry.id   AF-A0A3D0JZF9-F1
#
_cell.length_a   1.000
_cell.length_b   1.000
_cell.length_c   1.000
_cell.angle_alpha   90.00
_cell.angle_beta   90.00
_cell.angle_gamma   90.00
#
_symmetry.space_group_name_H-M   'P 1'
#
loop_
_entity.id
_entity.type
_entity.pdbx_description
1 polymer ?
#
loop_
_entity_poly.entity_id
_entity_poly.type
_entity_poly.pdbx_seq_one_letter_code
_entity_poly.pdbx_strand_id
1 'polypeptide(L)'
;GGGYGGFLGSGAAGADGALISAKGLSIAVDNSNIGGVSGGTGIDCGAEGDLTGETGVEIAIPLYLFDWDGEGIQVTSASVSAMINAAGHDFISNQVLAGIYGGDNLGDPRSVDFNALPGNQFFESGASAKPCVTVLGTCCVTSGDSVACLTVPSDVCAFYGGEYGGDGTSCEDADPCLPPVQCASDITGDGRVDVADLLQVIGDWGCIE
;
A
#
# COMPACT_ATOMS: atom_id res chain seq x y z
N GLY A 1 -15.49 24.18 12.40
CA GLY A 1 -16.82 23.79 11.92
C GLY A 1 -17.80 23.82 13.09
N GLY A 2 -18.97 24.44 12.92
CA GLY A 2 -20.00 24.58 13.96
C GLY A 2 -20.99 23.41 14.01
N GLY A 3 -20.53 22.17 13.82
CA GLY A 3 -21.40 20.99 13.85
C GLY A 3 -21.85 20.65 15.27
N TYR A 4 -23.11 20.23 15.42
CA TYR A 4 -23.59 19.60 16.65
C TYR A 4 -23.18 18.12 16.66
N GLY A 5 -22.49 17.69 17.71
CA GLY A 5 -22.09 16.30 17.93
C GLY A 5 -22.32 15.88 19.38
N GLY A 6 -22.51 14.58 19.61
CA GLY A 6 -22.68 14.00 20.94
C GLY A 6 -21.77 12.79 21.12
N PHE A 7 -21.25 12.60 22.33
CA PHE A 7 -20.49 11.40 22.68
C PHE A 7 -21.45 10.20 22.78
N LEU A 8 -21.13 9.12 22.06
CA LEU A 8 -21.98 7.92 21.98
C LEU A 8 -21.72 6.91 23.09
N GLY A 9 -20.67 7.09 23.89
CA GLY A 9 -20.23 6.13 24.90
C GLY A 9 -18.91 5.47 24.52
N SER A 10 -18.47 4.54 25.38
CA SER A 10 -17.27 3.73 25.17
C SER A 10 -17.67 2.30 24.81
N GLY A 11 -17.19 1.81 23.66
CA GLY A 11 -17.42 0.46 23.18
C GLY A 11 -16.31 -0.50 23.58
N ALA A 12 -16.49 -1.76 23.20
CA ALA A 12 -15.48 -2.82 23.32
C ALA A 12 -15.41 -3.62 22.01
N ALA A 13 -14.50 -4.59 21.93
CA ALA A 13 -14.40 -5.48 20.78
C ALA A 13 -15.53 -6.52 20.75
N GLY A 14 -15.86 -6.99 19.54
CA GLY A 14 -16.89 -8.00 19.29
C GLY A 14 -18.31 -7.42 19.25
N ALA A 15 -19.28 -8.24 18.83
CA ALA A 15 -20.68 -7.83 18.65
C ALA A 15 -21.31 -7.27 19.94
N ASP A 16 -20.95 -7.81 21.11
CA ASP A 16 -21.44 -7.34 22.41
C ASP A 16 -20.83 -6.00 22.85
N GLY A 17 -19.72 -5.59 22.21
CA GLY A 17 -19.04 -4.32 22.44
C GLY A 17 -19.48 -3.20 21.51
N ALA A 18 -20.41 -3.47 20.58
CA ALA A 18 -20.91 -2.50 19.62
C ALA A 18 -21.60 -1.32 20.30
N LEU A 19 -21.21 -0.11 19.91
CA LEU A 19 -21.90 1.11 20.29
C LEU A 19 -23.05 1.34 19.33
N ILE A 20 -24.27 1.49 19.85
CA ILE A 20 -25.46 1.81 19.07
C ILE A 20 -26.12 3.05 19.67
N SER A 21 -26.14 4.14 18.91
CA SER A 21 -26.81 5.36 19.31
C SER A 21 -28.34 5.21 19.24
N ALA A 22 -29.06 6.02 20.00
CA ALA A 22 -30.53 6.11 19.90
C ALA A 22 -31.05 6.52 18.51
N LYS A 23 -30.16 7.03 17.65
CA LYS A 23 -30.45 7.43 16.27
C LYS A 23 -29.97 6.37 15.25
N GLY A 24 -29.52 5.21 15.70
CA GLY A 24 -29.16 4.10 14.82
C GLY A 24 -27.77 4.19 14.17
N LEU A 25 -26.98 5.24 14.44
CA LEU A 25 -25.53 5.20 14.20
C LEU A 25 -24.92 4.10 15.07
N SER A 26 -24.19 3.17 14.46
CA SER A 26 -23.49 2.12 15.19
C SER A 26 -22.02 2.00 14.79
N ILE A 27 -21.18 1.64 15.75
CA ILE A 27 -19.76 1.37 15.56
C ILE A 27 -19.41 0.09 16.31
N ALA A 28 -18.77 -0.85 15.63
CA ALA A 28 -18.25 -2.07 16.22
C ALA A 28 -16.78 -2.23 15.83
N VAL A 29 -16.03 -2.94 16.67
CA VAL A 29 -14.65 -3.32 16.37
C VAL A 29 -14.58 -4.83 16.36
N ASP A 30 -14.25 -5.41 15.21
CA ASP A 30 -13.76 -6.77 15.16
C ASP A 30 -12.25 -6.77 15.41
N ASN A 31 -11.87 -7.24 16.59
CA ASN A 31 -10.49 -7.31 17.04
C ASN A 31 -9.92 -8.73 16.90
N SER A 32 -10.42 -9.51 15.94
CA SER A 32 -9.95 -10.85 15.65
C SER A 32 -8.54 -10.87 15.03
N ASN A 33 -8.10 -9.78 14.39
CA ASN A 33 -6.67 -9.51 14.16
C ASN A 33 -6.10 -8.59 15.25
N ILE A 34 -5.20 -9.13 16.06
CA ILE A 34 -4.38 -8.37 17.02
C ILE A 34 -2.92 -8.21 16.58
N GLY A 35 -2.54 -8.88 15.48
CA GLY A 35 -1.21 -8.78 14.88
C GLY A 35 -1.01 -7.43 14.19
N GLY A 36 -2.10 -6.82 13.72
CA GLY A 36 -2.11 -5.49 13.11
C GLY A 36 -1.31 -5.42 11.82
N VAL A 37 -0.74 -4.24 11.55
CA VAL A 37 0.23 -4.05 10.46
C VAL A 37 1.64 -3.98 11.01
N SER A 38 2.63 -4.39 10.23
CA SER A 38 4.01 -4.29 10.66
C SER A 38 4.46 -2.83 10.71
N GLY A 39 5.35 -2.49 11.64
CA GLY A 39 5.92 -1.15 11.73
C GLY A 39 6.98 -0.93 10.64
N GLY A 40 6.97 0.22 10.00
CA GLY A 40 7.96 0.57 8.99
C GLY A 40 7.57 1.77 8.15
N THR A 41 8.44 2.10 7.20
CA THR A 41 8.24 3.15 6.20
C THR A 41 7.97 2.59 4.81
N GLY A 42 8.10 1.27 4.63
CA GLY A 42 7.81 0.58 3.38
C GLY A 42 6.31 0.39 3.14
N ILE A 43 5.98 -0.05 1.93
CA ILE A 43 4.64 -0.54 1.60
C ILE A 43 4.48 -1.90 2.29
N ASP A 44 3.40 -2.06 3.05
CA ASP A 44 3.07 -3.31 3.75
C ASP A 44 1.60 -3.69 3.49
N CYS A 45 1.35 -4.99 3.48
CA CYS A 45 0.02 -5.59 3.35
C CYS A 45 -0.53 -6.13 4.68
N GLY A 46 0.14 -5.82 5.79
CA GLY A 46 -0.24 -6.28 7.13
C GLY A 46 0.64 -7.44 7.60
N ALA A 47 0.59 -7.74 8.91
CA ALA A 47 1.38 -8.82 9.48
C ALA A 47 0.91 -10.22 8.98
N GLU A 48 1.82 -11.20 8.94
CA GLU A 48 1.49 -12.58 8.55
C GLU A 48 0.31 -13.14 9.39
N GLY A 49 -0.72 -13.63 8.71
CA GLY A 49 -1.96 -14.12 9.33
C GLY A 49 -3.21 -13.28 9.03
N ASP A 50 -3.05 -12.09 8.42
CA ASP A 50 -4.14 -11.18 8.01
C ASP A 50 -4.22 -11.02 6.48
N LEU A 51 -4.06 -12.12 5.73
CA LEU A 51 -4.07 -12.06 4.26
C LEU A 51 -5.46 -11.77 3.66
N THR A 52 -6.52 -11.78 4.48
CA THR A 52 -7.90 -11.51 4.05
C THR A 52 -8.41 -10.14 4.45
N GLY A 53 -7.74 -9.40 5.35
CA GLY A 53 -8.18 -8.07 5.78
C GLY A 53 -9.58 -8.05 6.37
N GLU A 54 -10.02 -9.17 6.97
CA GLU A 54 -11.41 -9.40 7.38
C GLU A 54 -11.77 -8.78 8.74
N THR A 55 -10.84 -8.06 9.35
CA THR A 55 -10.96 -7.62 10.75
C THR A 55 -10.65 -6.13 10.84
N GLY A 56 -11.40 -5.38 11.65
CA GLY A 56 -11.25 -3.93 11.69
C GLY A 56 -12.43 -3.22 12.37
N VAL A 57 -12.62 -1.96 12.02
CA VAL A 57 -13.71 -1.14 12.55
C VAL A 57 -14.87 -1.11 11.55
N GLU A 58 -16.05 -1.47 12.03
CA GLU A 58 -17.30 -1.43 11.27
C GLU A 58 -18.11 -0.22 11.71
N ILE A 59 -18.52 0.62 10.76
CA ILE A 59 -19.28 1.84 11.01
C ILE A 59 -20.55 1.80 10.15
N ALA A 60 -21.72 1.92 10.77
CA ALA A 60 -22.98 2.07 10.06
C ALA A 60 -23.62 3.43 10.41
N ILE A 61 -23.73 4.30 9.41
CA ILE A 61 -24.31 5.64 9.55
C ILE A 61 -25.62 5.69 8.77
N PRO A 62 -26.77 5.87 9.44
CA PRO A 62 -28.02 6.10 8.74
C PRO A 62 -27.96 7.38 7.90
N LEU A 63 -28.27 7.28 6.61
CA LEU A 63 -28.12 8.40 5.67
C LEU A 63 -28.98 9.62 6.03
N TYR A 64 -30.12 9.40 6.69
CA TYR A 64 -31.01 10.48 7.15
C TYR A 64 -30.32 11.41 8.18
N LEU A 65 -29.22 10.98 8.80
CA LEU A 65 -28.43 11.83 9.71
C LEU A 65 -27.64 12.92 8.97
N PHE A 66 -27.45 12.79 7.66
CA PHE A 66 -26.82 13.83 6.83
C PHE A 66 -27.80 14.90 6.34
N ASP A 67 -29.11 14.62 6.37
CA ASP A 67 -30.19 15.55 6.03
C ASP A 67 -30.46 16.51 7.19
N TRP A 68 -29.44 17.30 7.55
CA TRP A 68 -29.45 18.14 8.75
C TRP A 68 -30.43 19.33 8.66
N ASP A 69 -30.77 19.75 7.44
CA ASP A 69 -31.74 20.82 7.15
C ASP A 69 -33.15 20.28 6.80
N GLY A 70 -33.30 18.96 6.63
CA GLY A 70 -34.57 18.32 6.33
C GLY A 70 -35.11 18.66 4.94
N GLU A 71 -34.27 19.18 4.05
CA GLU A 71 -34.65 19.50 2.67
C GLU A 71 -34.63 18.28 1.75
N GLY A 72 -34.30 17.10 2.28
CA GLY A 72 -34.40 15.84 1.56
C GLY A 72 -33.17 15.60 0.69
N ILE A 73 -31.98 15.74 1.27
CA ILE A 73 -30.72 15.44 0.56
C ILE A 73 -30.69 13.94 0.19
N GLN A 74 -30.60 13.66 -1.11
CA GLN A 74 -30.31 12.31 -1.58
C GLN A 74 -28.80 12.07 -1.57
N VAL A 75 -28.32 11.36 -0.55
CA VAL A 75 -26.94 10.89 -0.49
C VAL A 75 -26.80 9.65 -1.37
N THR A 76 -26.14 9.80 -2.52
CA THR A 76 -25.88 8.71 -3.48
C THR A 76 -24.49 8.10 -3.33
N SER A 77 -23.54 8.84 -2.76
CA SER A 77 -22.22 8.34 -2.39
C SER A 77 -21.67 9.12 -1.19
N ALA A 78 -20.64 8.58 -0.55
CA ALA A 78 -19.90 9.23 0.53
C ALA A 78 -18.39 9.01 0.35
N SER A 79 -17.61 10.06 0.60
CA SER A 79 -16.16 9.97 0.66
C SER A 79 -15.72 9.86 2.12
N VAL A 80 -14.93 8.83 2.44
CA VAL A 80 -14.42 8.55 3.79
C VAL A 80 -12.91 8.72 3.78
N SER A 81 -12.41 9.53 4.71
CA SER A 81 -10.98 9.68 5.00
C SER A 81 -10.75 9.32 6.47
N ALA A 82 -9.81 8.42 6.73
CA ALA A 82 -9.45 7.99 8.06
C ALA A 82 -7.93 7.82 8.17
N MET A 83 -7.40 8.15 9.34
CA MET A 83 -5.97 8.17 9.61
C MET A 83 -5.73 7.92 11.10
N ILE A 84 -4.60 7.28 11.42
CA ILE A 84 -4.24 7.01 12.82
C ILE A 84 -3.51 8.21 13.39
N ASN A 85 -4.01 8.71 14.53
CA ASN A 85 -3.39 9.78 15.30
C ASN A 85 -2.97 9.23 16.66
N ALA A 86 -1.82 9.69 17.16
CA ALA A 86 -1.34 9.39 18.49
C ALA A 86 -2.34 9.83 19.58
N ALA A 87 -2.28 9.18 20.74
CA ALA A 87 -3.15 9.49 21.88
C ALA A 87 -3.00 10.95 22.38
N GLY A 88 -1.83 11.57 22.14
CA GLY A 88 -1.57 12.98 22.45
C GLY A 88 -2.18 13.98 21.48
N HIS A 89 -2.76 13.51 20.36
CA HIS A 89 -3.25 14.34 19.26
C HIS A 89 -2.19 15.28 18.65
N ASP A 90 -0.93 14.92 18.79
CA ASP A 90 0.26 15.69 18.40
C ASP A 90 1.03 15.05 17.25
N PHE A 91 0.57 13.90 16.74
CA PHE A 91 1.28 13.16 15.71
C PHE A 91 0.36 12.26 14.87
N ILE A 92 0.47 12.32 13.54
CA ILE A 92 -0.26 11.46 12.59
C ILE A 92 0.68 10.37 12.04
N SER A 93 0.20 9.13 12.05
CA SER A 93 0.87 7.96 11.48
C SER A 93 0.88 7.99 9.95
N ASN A 94 1.78 7.23 9.32
CA ASN A 94 1.73 6.93 7.88
C ASN A 94 0.58 5.98 7.50
N GLN A 95 -0.17 5.46 8.48
CA GLN A 95 -1.37 4.65 8.28
C GLN A 95 -2.59 5.52 7.98
N VAL A 96 -2.91 5.62 6.69
CA VAL A 96 -4.05 6.38 6.15
C VAL A 96 -4.89 5.47 5.28
N LEU A 97 -6.21 5.52 5.41
CA LEU A 97 -7.18 4.65 4.70
C LEU A 97 -7.00 4.68 3.17
N ALA A 98 -6.67 5.84 2.62
CA ALA A 98 -6.47 6.02 1.19
C ALA A 98 -5.16 5.40 0.66
N GLY A 99 -4.22 5.09 1.57
CA GLY A 99 -2.86 4.69 1.22
C GLY A 99 -2.01 5.88 0.74
N ILE A 100 -0.75 5.94 1.20
CA ILE A 100 0.20 6.99 0.82
C ILE A 100 1.48 6.45 0.16
N TYR A 101 1.46 5.19 -0.33
CA TYR A 101 2.58 4.53 -1.02
C TYR A 101 3.88 4.40 -0.19
N GLY A 102 3.74 4.30 1.13
CA GLY A 102 4.87 4.25 2.08
C GLY A 102 5.40 5.64 2.44
N GLY A 103 6.26 5.70 3.45
CA GLY A 103 6.85 6.94 3.94
C GLY A 103 6.92 7.01 5.46
N ASP A 104 7.60 8.02 5.97
CA ASP A 104 7.62 8.34 7.40
C ASP A 104 6.23 8.77 7.88
N ASN A 105 6.04 8.73 9.19
CA ASN A 105 4.86 9.32 9.82
C ASN A 105 4.72 10.80 9.46
N LEU A 106 3.49 11.26 9.31
CA LEU A 106 3.16 12.58 8.76
C LEU A 106 3.41 13.74 9.74
N GLY A 107 3.61 13.45 11.03
CA GLY A 107 4.00 14.46 12.00
C GLY A 107 2.84 15.23 12.62
N ASP A 108 3.08 16.48 13.01
CA ASP A 108 2.08 17.32 13.70
C ASP A 108 0.82 17.49 12.85
N PRO A 109 -0.39 17.13 13.35
CA PRO A 109 -1.64 17.24 12.61
C PRO A 109 -1.92 18.60 11.99
N ARG A 110 -1.40 19.68 12.58
CA ARG A 110 -1.59 21.06 12.09
C ARG A 110 -0.75 21.37 10.85
N SER A 111 0.24 20.54 10.56
CA SER A 111 1.19 20.70 9.46
C SER A 111 0.94 19.70 8.33
N VAL A 112 0.04 18.73 8.52
CA VAL A 112 -0.29 17.73 7.50
C VAL A 112 -1.23 18.34 6.46
N ASP A 113 -0.77 18.38 5.21
CA ASP A 113 -1.58 18.76 4.04
C ASP A 113 -1.70 17.58 3.08
N PHE A 114 -2.87 16.95 3.07
CA PHE A 114 -3.18 15.84 2.17
C PHE A 114 -3.26 16.26 0.70
N ASN A 115 -3.39 17.56 0.39
CA ASN A 115 -3.31 18.03 -1.00
C ASN A 115 -1.89 17.95 -1.58
N ALA A 116 -0.88 17.86 -0.72
CA ALA A 116 0.51 17.66 -1.13
C ALA A 116 0.84 16.20 -1.44
N LEU A 117 -0.07 15.26 -1.14
CA LEU A 117 0.12 13.84 -1.42
C LEU A 117 -0.57 13.43 -2.73
N PRO A 118 0.08 12.64 -3.60
CA PRO A 118 -0.55 12.13 -4.81
C PRO A 118 -1.78 11.25 -4.50
N GLY A 119 -2.79 11.32 -5.37
CA GLY A 119 -3.97 10.47 -5.30
C GLY A 119 -5.08 11.00 -4.39
N ASN A 120 -6.25 10.35 -4.45
CA ASN A 120 -7.40 10.72 -3.62
C ASN A 120 -7.14 10.27 -2.18
N GLN A 121 -7.14 11.21 -1.23
CA GLN A 121 -6.91 10.94 0.19
C GLN A 121 -8.19 10.50 0.93
N PHE A 122 -9.10 9.89 0.17
CA PHE A 122 -10.37 9.34 0.62
C PHE A 122 -10.74 8.12 -0.23
N PHE A 123 -11.54 7.23 0.36
CA PHE A 123 -12.24 6.17 -0.34
C PHE A 123 -13.68 6.62 -0.62
N GLU A 124 -14.25 6.25 -1.78
CA GLU A 124 -15.65 6.52 -2.10
C GLU A 124 -16.51 5.27 -1.90
N SER A 125 -17.69 5.43 -1.30
CA SER A 125 -18.65 4.35 -1.08
C SER A 125 -18.91 3.53 -2.34
N GLY A 126 -18.72 2.21 -2.26
CA GLY A 126 -18.89 1.29 -3.38
C GLY A 126 -17.61 1.03 -4.18
N ALA A 127 -16.50 1.71 -3.90
CA ALA A 127 -15.21 1.29 -4.43
C ALA A 127 -14.80 -0.08 -3.85
N SER A 128 -14.02 -0.84 -4.60
CA SER A 128 -13.44 -2.09 -4.12
C SER A 128 -11.95 -1.86 -3.92
N ALA A 129 -11.42 -2.31 -2.77
CA ALA A 129 -9.99 -2.33 -2.58
C ALA A 129 -9.36 -3.19 -3.69
N LYS A 130 -8.36 -2.64 -4.38
CA LYS A 130 -7.52 -3.48 -5.23
C LYS A 130 -6.78 -4.46 -4.31
N PRO A 131 -6.46 -5.68 -4.78
CA PRO A 131 -5.61 -6.59 -4.03
C PRO A 131 -4.38 -5.84 -3.52
N CYS A 132 -4.05 -6.02 -2.24
CA CYS A 132 -2.82 -5.44 -1.73
C CYS A 132 -1.66 -5.97 -2.58
N VAL A 133 -0.79 -5.07 -3.02
CA VAL A 133 0.39 -5.42 -3.82
C VAL A 133 1.40 -6.09 -2.89
N THR A 134 1.25 -7.40 -2.71
CA THR A 134 2.13 -8.25 -1.90
C THR A 134 3.45 -8.56 -2.61
N VAL A 135 3.58 -8.13 -3.86
CA VAL A 135 4.74 -8.38 -4.70
C VAL A 135 5.24 -7.04 -5.24
N LEU A 136 6.35 -6.60 -4.66
CA LEU A 136 7.19 -5.58 -5.25
C LEU A 136 8.18 -6.27 -6.18
N GLY A 137 8.61 -5.52 -7.17
CA GLY A 137 9.70 -5.90 -8.05
C GLY A 137 10.56 -4.68 -8.34
N THR A 138 11.72 -4.93 -8.89
CA THR A 138 12.56 -3.89 -9.45
C THR A 138 11.85 -3.23 -10.62
N CYS A 139 11.93 -1.91 -10.70
CA CYS A 139 11.48 -1.12 -11.82
C CYS A 139 12.63 -0.25 -12.32
N CYS A 140 13.01 -0.47 -13.57
CA CYS A 140 14.12 0.19 -14.22
C CYS A 140 13.59 1.23 -15.20
N VAL A 141 13.69 2.50 -14.81
CA VAL A 141 13.24 3.63 -15.61
C VAL A 141 14.45 4.25 -16.31
N THR A 142 14.49 4.13 -17.63
CA THR A 142 15.58 4.68 -18.46
C THR A 142 15.21 6.07 -18.97
N SER A 143 16.09 7.05 -18.74
CA SER A 143 15.97 8.41 -19.29
C SER A 143 17.30 8.86 -19.87
N GLY A 144 17.42 8.80 -21.20
CA GLY A 144 18.70 9.02 -21.88
C GLY A 144 19.73 7.98 -21.44
N ASP A 145 20.89 8.44 -20.96
CA ASP A 145 21.98 7.58 -20.47
C ASP A 145 21.84 7.23 -18.98
N SER A 146 20.78 7.68 -18.30
CA SER A 146 20.56 7.43 -16.88
C SER A 146 19.50 6.36 -16.65
N VAL A 147 19.77 5.45 -15.73
CA VAL A 147 18.84 4.40 -15.29
C VAL A 147 18.52 4.63 -13.82
N ALA A 148 17.24 4.79 -13.51
CA ALA A 148 16.73 4.86 -12.14
C ALA A 148 16.12 3.51 -11.74
N CYS A 149 16.45 3.04 -10.54
CA CYS A 149 15.91 1.82 -9.95
C CYS A 149 14.89 2.17 -8.87
N LEU A 150 13.70 1.61 -8.94
CA LEU A 150 12.65 1.72 -7.92
C LEU A 150 12.17 0.32 -7.54
N THR A 151 11.99 0.01 -6.25
CA THR A 151 11.30 -1.22 -5.84
C THR A 151 9.82 -0.90 -5.64
N VAL A 152 9.02 -1.17 -6.66
CA VAL A 152 7.61 -0.75 -6.76
C VAL A 152 6.75 -1.87 -7.35
N PRO A 153 5.42 -1.79 -7.25
CA PRO A 153 4.54 -2.71 -7.96
C PRO A 153 4.63 -2.59 -9.50
N SER A 154 4.23 -3.64 -10.21
CA SER A 154 4.30 -3.71 -11.68
C SER A 154 3.47 -2.62 -12.40
N ASP A 155 2.31 -2.23 -11.85
CA ASP A 155 1.45 -1.19 -12.43
C ASP A 155 2.04 0.22 -12.23
N VAL A 156 2.67 0.48 -11.08
CA VAL A 156 3.45 1.69 -10.82
C VAL A 156 4.66 1.75 -11.75
N CYS A 157 5.34 0.63 -11.98
CA CYS A 157 6.45 0.58 -12.92
C CYS A 157 6.01 0.94 -14.35
N ALA A 158 4.89 0.37 -14.79
CA ALA A 158 4.30 0.68 -16.08
C ALA A 158 3.90 2.16 -16.20
N PHE A 159 3.39 2.77 -15.12
CA PHE A 159 3.06 4.20 -15.08
C PHE A 159 4.29 5.09 -15.31
N TYR A 160 5.44 4.74 -14.72
CA TYR A 160 6.71 5.44 -14.94
C TYR A 160 7.38 5.09 -16.28
N GLY A 161 6.78 4.21 -17.08
CA GLY A 161 7.36 3.73 -18.34
C GLY A 161 8.63 2.91 -18.15
N GLY A 162 8.80 2.29 -16.97
CA GLY A 162 9.94 1.46 -16.65
C GLY A 162 9.77 0.00 -17.06
N GLU A 163 10.87 -0.74 -17.04
CA GLU A 163 10.91 -2.19 -17.22
C GLU A 163 10.85 -2.87 -15.85
N TYR A 164 9.88 -3.77 -15.67
CA TYR A 164 9.65 -4.46 -14.41
C TYR A 164 10.46 -5.77 -14.36
N GLY A 165 11.34 -5.89 -13.37
CA GLY A 165 12.23 -7.04 -13.15
C GLY A 165 11.55 -8.31 -12.64
N GLY A 166 10.24 -8.24 -12.34
CA GLY A 166 9.46 -9.37 -11.84
C GLY A 166 9.31 -9.36 -10.31
N ASP A 167 8.32 -10.11 -9.84
CA ASP A 167 7.96 -10.15 -8.42
C ASP A 167 9.08 -10.74 -7.56
N GLY A 168 9.36 -10.09 -6.42
CA GLY A 168 10.40 -10.50 -5.47
C GLY A 168 11.80 -9.97 -5.79
N THR A 169 11.97 -9.24 -6.90
CA THR A 169 13.23 -8.52 -7.19
C THR A 169 13.28 -7.16 -6.49
N SER A 170 14.48 -6.69 -6.18
CA SER A 170 14.71 -5.43 -5.46
C SER A 170 15.87 -4.61 -6.03
N CYS A 171 15.90 -3.32 -5.72
CA CYS A 171 17.04 -2.46 -6.06
C CYS A 171 18.30 -2.71 -5.22
N GLU A 172 18.20 -3.58 -4.21
CA GLU A 172 19.36 -4.05 -3.45
C GLU A 172 19.98 -5.32 -4.06
N ASP A 173 19.31 -5.93 -5.04
CA ASP A 173 19.85 -7.06 -5.78
C ASP A 173 21.11 -6.62 -6.56
N ALA A 174 22.00 -7.57 -6.85
CA ALA A 174 23.15 -7.28 -7.68
C ALA A 174 22.69 -6.90 -9.10
N ASP A 175 23.11 -5.74 -9.57
CA ASP A 175 22.86 -5.25 -10.93
C ASP A 175 21.38 -5.17 -11.32
N PRO A 176 20.52 -4.53 -10.51
CA PRO A 176 19.07 -4.68 -10.56
C PRO A 176 18.43 -4.09 -11.83
N CYS A 177 19.14 -3.15 -12.48
CA CYS A 177 18.71 -2.48 -13.70
C CYS A 177 19.74 -2.51 -14.82
N LEU A 178 20.76 -3.36 -14.68
CA LEU A 178 21.54 -3.73 -15.85
C LEU A 178 20.82 -4.91 -16.50
N PRO A 179 20.76 -4.97 -17.85
CA PRO A 179 20.57 -6.27 -18.49
C PRO A 179 21.63 -7.20 -17.87
N PRO A 180 21.28 -8.46 -17.51
CA PRO A 180 22.13 -9.35 -16.74
C PRO A 180 23.54 -9.22 -17.28
N VAL A 181 24.44 -8.73 -16.41
CA VAL A 181 25.82 -8.54 -16.82
C VAL A 181 26.24 -9.92 -17.26
N GLN A 182 26.56 -10.07 -18.55
CA GLN A 182 27.33 -11.22 -18.98
C GLN A 182 28.64 -11.10 -18.23
N CYS A 183 28.68 -11.66 -17.02
CA CYS A 183 29.94 -11.88 -16.36
C CYS A 183 30.75 -12.69 -17.37
N ALA A 184 32.04 -12.38 -17.54
CA ALA A 184 32.83 -12.99 -18.62
C ALA A 184 32.89 -14.54 -18.56
N SER A 185 32.34 -15.13 -17.50
CA SER A 185 32.20 -16.57 -17.27
C SER A 185 30.84 -17.15 -17.71
N ASP A 186 29.80 -16.35 -17.94
CA ASP A 186 28.54 -16.76 -18.60
C ASP A 186 28.75 -16.68 -20.12
N ILE A 187 29.38 -17.74 -20.64
CA ILE A 187 29.77 -17.84 -22.05
C ILE A 187 28.52 -18.11 -22.90
N THR A 188 27.51 -18.77 -22.33
CA THR A 188 26.28 -19.15 -23.05
C THR A 188 25.24 -18.04 -23.11
N GLY A 189 25.35 -17.03 -22.25
CA GLY A 189 24.47 -15.88 -22.15
C GLY A 189 23.10 -16.21 -21.54
N ASP A 190 23.03 -17.28 -20.75
CA ASP A 190 21.78 -17.76 -20.16
C ASP A 190 21.48 -17.22 -18.75
N GLY A 191 22.35 -16.32 -18.27
CA GLY A 191 22.25 -15.69 -16.96
C GLY A 191 22.68 -16.59 -15.81
N ARG A 192 23.34 -17.73 -16.08
CA ARG A 192 23.92 -18.63 -15.08
C ARG A 192 25.41 -18.81 -15.35
N VAL A 193 26.15 -19.20 -14.31
CA VAL A 193 27.55 -19.67 -14.46
C VAL A 193 27.58 -21.09 -13.94
N ASP A 194 27.41 -22.06 -14.84
CA ASP A 194 27.36 -23.47 -14.48
C ASP A 194 28.14 -24.36 -15.47
N VAL A 195 27.84 -25.66 -15.48
CA VAL A 195 28.54 -26.63 -16.33
C VAL A 195 28.28 -26.35 -17.81
N ALA A 196 27.17 -25.72 -18.18
CA ALA A 196 26.86 -25.35 -19.56
C ALA A 196 27.92 -24.42 -20.15
N ASP A 197 28.39 -23.42 -19.40
CA ASP A 197 29.43 -22.49 -19.85
C ASP A 197 30.79 -23.17 -20.03
N LEU A 198 31.14 -24.07 -19.11
CA LEU A 198 32.35 -24.86 -19.22
C LEU A 198 32.30 -25.79 -20.45
N LEU A 199 31.14 -26.38 -20.73
CA LEU A 199 30.96 -27.26 -21.89
C LEU A 199 31.02 -26.47 -23.20
N GLN A 200 30.54 -25.22 -23.24
CA GLN A 200 30.69 -24.33 -24.40
C GLN A 200 32.17 -24.01 -24.64
N VAL A 201 32.93 -23.63 -23.60
CA VAL A 201 34.38 -23.37 -23.70
C VAL A 201 35.16 -24.59 -24.20
N ILE A 202 34.83 -25.79 -23.72
CA ILE A 202 35.46 -27.04 -24.17
C ILE A 202 35.03 -27.39 -25.60
N GLY A 203 33.75 -27.20 -25.94
CA GLY A 203 33.21 -27.46 -27.27
C GLY A 203 33.85 -26.61 -28.35
N ASP A 204 34.17 -25.35 -28.01
CA ASP A 204 34.84 -24.40 -28.89
C ASP A 204 36.38 -24.47 -28.79
N TRP A 205 36.92 -25.36 -27.94
CA TRP A 205 38.36 -25.46 -27.71
C TRP A 205 39.08 -26.00 -28.96
N GLY A 206 39.83 -25.12 -29.62
CA GLY A 206 40.55 -25.44 -30.86
C GLY A 206 39.75 -25.15 -32.13
N CYS A 207 38.56 -24.55 -32.01
CA CYS A 207 37.91 -23.84 -33.12
C CYS A 207 38.70 -22.55 -33.37
N ILE A 208 39.53 -22.57 -34.41
CA ILE A 208 40.24 -21.38 -34.91
C ILE A 208 39.42 -20.86 -36.09
N GLU A 209 39.25 -19.53 -36.19
CA GLU A 209 38.79 -18.91 -37.44
C GLU A 209 39.77 -19.19 -38.60
#